data_AF-A0A2D5X1H1-F1
#
_entry.id   AF-A0A2D5X1H1-F1
#
_cell.length_a   1.000
_cell.length_b   1.000
_cell.length_c   1.000
_cell.angle_alpha   90.00
_cell.angle_beta   90.00
_cell.angle_gamma   90.00
#
_symmetry.space_group_name_H-M   'P 1'
#
loop_
_entity.id
_entity.type
_entity.pdbx_description
1 polymer ?
#
loop_
_entity_poly.entity_id
_entity_poly.type
_entity_poly.pdbx_seq_one_letter_code
_entity_poly.pdbx_strand_id
1 'polypeptide(L)'
;MNRSNREDNNRQSNNGNREQTRGRSRRQRGRRRHSSTNKGGNKGEKFSERLNEAREKAKTRFSTSPMPLGFPSIIEPKPVDISINWPTKPIRQNVERKVCDLVTIPGEWGFLDDDAVEIIAKRLEPHKMTVEQGLSLRKALMQEKAVYGHHKMMARANTFRKRYDEGETVLQLSRRFDFPPVAIFRAILTSRGWSKVKIRDSLRQPDRKMSKRDAREFREAEEKDRVTNVDQGDTAIKADLFEVVVGNYLDQHGVNYRRQEDLLKEQQKEHGRPLNTPDFLIMDNLEINGEPIAWIDAKNFYGANLSFTKKKTKKQMNRYIDEWGFGAIVYRHSFCDALNIPGVLKLDQAPLDISIMNPDS
;
A
#
# COMPACT_ATOMS: atom_id res chain seq x y z
N MET A 1 6.61 24.26 6.06
CA MET A 1 7.96 23.87 6.54
C MET A 1 8.30 22.49 6.01
N ASN A 2 9.49 22.35 5.41
CA ASN A 2 9.92 21.21 4.58
C ASN A 2 9.88 19.85 5.30
N ARG A 3 9.03 18.93 4.83
CA ARG A 3 9.00 17.50 5.19
C ARG A 3 10.06 16.69 4.41
N SER A 4 11.30 17.20 4.29
CA SER A 4 12.37 16.56 3.49
C SER A 4 13.30 15.62 4.27
N ASN A 5 13.01 15.30 5.53
CA ASN A 5 13.80 14.33 6.32
C ASN A 5 12.91 13.21 6.88
N ARG A 6 12.56 12.24 6.04
CA ARG A 6 12.11 10.91 6.48
C ARG A 6 13.23 9.91 6.19
N GLU A 7 14.17 9.79 7.12
CA GLU A 7 15.11 8.67 7.16
C GLU A 7 14.42 7.44 7.75
N ASP A 8 14.02 6.49 6.90
CA ASP A 8 13.62 5.14 7.32
C ASP A 8 14.86 4.37 7.83
N ASN A 9 15.25 4.63 9.08
CA ASN A 9 16.27 3.87 9.80
C ASN A 9 15.68 2.58 10.39
N ASN A 10 15.34 1.62 9.53
CA ASN A 10 15.01 0.27 9.97
C ASN A 10 16.30 -0.54 10.21
N ARG A 11 16.99 -0.24 11.31
CA ARG A 11 18.10 -1.03 11.85
C ARG A 11 17.54 -2.12 12.76
N GLN A 12 17.55 -3.37 12.29
CA GLN A 12 17.60 -4.53 13.17
C GLN A 12 18.86 -5.33 12.86
N SER A 13 19.81 -5.24 13.79
CA SER A 13 20.98 -6.09 13.92
C SER A 13 20.53 -7.48 14.36
N ASN A 14 20.63 -8.47 13.47
CA ASN A 14 20.52 -9.87 13.86
C ASN A 14 21.93 -10.45 13.93
N ASN A 15 22.55 -10.32 15.09
CA ASN A 15 23.79 -11.01 15.45
C ASN A 15 23.40 -12.32 16.14
N GLY A 16 23.67 -13.44 15.49
CA GLY A 16 23.35 -14.76 15.99
C GLY A 16 24.26 -15.79 15.35
N ASN A 17 25.49 -15.86 15.85
CA ASN A 17 26.39 -16.99 15.64
C ASN A 17 25.67 -18.29 16.03
N ARG A 18 25.66 -19.28 15.14
CA ARG A 18 25.62 -20.69 15.56
C ARG A 18 26.33 -21.56 14.53
N GLU A 19 27.26 -22.32 15.08
CA GLU A 19 28.31 -23.11 14.45
C GLU A 19 27.80 -24.22 13.54
N GLN A 20 28.67 -24.57 12.60
CA GLN A 20 28.58 -25.76 11.78
C GLN A 20 28.68 -27.02 12.64
N THR A 21 27.79 -27.98 12.40
CA THR A 21 28.13 -29.40 12.61
C THR A 21 27.49 -30.24 11.52
N ARG A 22 28.36 -30.99 10.82
CA ARG A 22 28.06 -31.95 9.77
C ARG A 22 27.47 -33.21 10.39
N GLY A 23 26.41 -33.76 9.78
CA GLY A 23 25.89 -35.08 10.13
C GLY A 23 24.99 -35.63 9.03
N ARG A 24 25.53 -36.51 8.19
CA ARG A 24 24.80 -37.32 7.20
C ARG A 24 23.87 -38.30 7.94
N SER A 25 22.58 -38.31 7.60
CA SER A 25 21.72 -39.49 7.80
C SER A 25 20.60 -39.51 6.76
N ARG A 26 20.69 -40.47 5.84
CA ARG A 26 19.63 -40.86 4.90
C ARG A 26 18.51 -41.52 5.71
N ARG A 27 17.32 -40.92 5.73
CA ARG A 27 16.08 -41.61 6.15
C ARG A 27 15.02 -41.51 5.07
N GLN A 28 14.60 -42.69 4.60
CA GLN A 28 13.54 -42.94 3.63
C GLN A 28 12.24 -42.24 4.05
N ARG A 29 11.66 -41.44 3.15
CA ARG A 29 10.34 -40.82 3.34
C ARG A 29 9.25 -41.78 2.86
N GLY A 30 8.64 -42.50 3.79
CA GLY A 30 7.34 -43.13 3.58
C GLY A 30 6.27 -42.07 3.36
N ARG A 31 5.57 -42.12 2.22
CA ARG A 31 4.41 -41.28 1.91
C ARG A 31 3.23 -41.66 2.81
N ARG A 32 3.04 -40.97 3.93
CA ARG A 32 1.76 -40.97 4.66
C ARG A 32 0.79 -40.01 3.95
N ARG A 33 -0.20 -40.57 3.26
CA ARG A 33 -1.37 -39.84 2.75
C ARG A 33 -2.20 -39.40 3.96
N HIS A 34 -2.16 -38.12 4.32
CA HIS A 34 -3.13 -37.56 5.25
C HIS A 34 -4.44 -37.31 4.50
N SER A 35 -5.46 -38.10 4.85
CA SER A 35 -6.86 -37.81 4.59
C SER A 35 -7.20 -36.41 5.12
N SER A 36 -7.66 -35.52 4.24
CA SER A 36 -8.09 -34.17 4.59
C SER A 36 -9.54 -34.21 5.08
N THR A 37 -9.73 -34.39 6.38
CA THR A 37 -11.02 -34.17 7.03
C THR A 37 -11.35 -32.68 7.06
N ASN A 38 -12.61 -32.39 6.72
CA ASN A 38 -13.30 -31.10 6.73
C ASN A 38 -12.81 -30.12 7.83
N LYS A 39 -12.02 -29.11 7.43
CA LYS A 39 -11.67 -27.91 8.24
C LYS A 39 -12.35 -26.64 7.70
N GLY A 40 -13.56 -26.78 7.16
CA GLY A 40 -14.33 -25.68 6.58
C GLY A 40 -15.12 -24.86 7.61
N GLY A 41 -15.84 -25.51 8.53
CA GLY A 41 -16.78 -24.85 9.45
C GLY A 41 -16.13 -23.90 10.47
N ASN A 42 -15.09 -24.37 11.16
CA ASN A 42 -14.44 -23.63 12.26
C ASN A 42 -13.73 -22.33 11.82
N LYS A 43 -13.45 -22.14 10.52
CA LYS A 43 -12.87 -20.88 10.03
C LYS A 43 -13.90 -19.76 9.87
N GLY A 44 -15.16 -20.10 9.57
CA GLY A 44 -16.24 -19.13 9.42
C GLY A 44 -16.65 -18.53 10.76
N GLU A 45 -16.83 -19.39 11.77
CA GLU A 45 -17.23 -18.99 13.13
C GLU A 45 -16.18 -18.08 13.80
N LYS A 46 -14.90 -18.48 13.76
CA LYS A 46 -13.80 -17.64 14.28
C LYS A 46 -13.67 -16.29 13.59
N PHE A 47 -14.07 -16.22 12.32
CA PHE A 47 -14.08 -14.97 11.59
C PHE A 47 -15.20 -14.05 12.07
N SER A 48 -16.41 -14.57 12.25
CA SER A 48 -17.55 -13.81 12.79
C SER A 48 -17.31 -13.37 14.23
N GLU A 49 -16.70 -14.22 15.06
CA GLU A 49 -16.33 -13.87 16.44
C GLU A 49 -15.39 -12.66 16.47
N ARG A 50 -14.28 -12.71 15.74
CA ARG A 50 -13.33 -11.59 15.67
C ARG A 50 -13.97 -10.30 15.14
N LEU A 51 -14.90 -10.42 14.21
CA LEU A 51 -15.62 -9.26 13.66
C LEU A 51 -16.53 -8.62 14.73
N ASN A 52 -17.24 -9.45 15.49
CA ASN A 52 -18.08 -8.99 16.59
C ASN A 52 -17.25 -8.39 17.73
N GLU A 53 -16.12 -9.01 18.08
CA GLU A 53 -15.15 -8.46 19.04
C GLU A 53 -14.69 -7.07 18.61
N ALA A 54 -14.36 -6.87 17.33
CA ALA A 54 -13.95 -5.57 16.82
C ALA A 54 -15.07 -4.52 16.93
N ARG A 55 -16.33 -4.90 16.65
CA ARG A 55 -17.49 -4.00 16.79
C ARG A 55 -17.75 -3.60 18.23
N GLU A 56 -17.78 -4.59 19.13
CA GLU A 56 -18.01 -4.34 20.55
C GLU A 56 -16.88 -3.52 21.16
N LYS A 57 -15.64 -3.77 20.73
CA LYS A 57 -14.50 -2.93 21.11
C LYS A 57 -14.66 -1.48 20.63
N ALA A 58 -15.12 -1.25 19.40
CA ALA A 58 -15.38 0.09 18.91
C ALA A 58 -16.44 0.82 19.75
N LYS A 59 -17.54 0.14 20.12
CA LYS A 59 -18.62 0.72 20.94
C LYS A 59 -18.18 1.03 22.38
N THR A 60 -17.41 0.13 22.99
CA THR A 60 -17.02 0.20 24.42
C THR A 60 -15.72 0.96 24.66
N ARG A 61 -15.08 1.52 23.62
CA ARG A 61 -13.77 2.18 23.70
C ARG A 61 -13.72 3.34 24.70
N PHE A 62 -14.84 4.07 24.87
CA PHE A 62 -14.94 5.19 25.81
C PHE A 62 -15.00 4.78 27.29
N SER A 63 -15.39 3.54 27.58
CA SER A 63 -15.49 2.98 28.93
C SER A 63 -14.40 1.96 29.25
N THR A 64 -13.45 1.75 28.33
CA THR A 64 -12.38 0.76 28.49
C THR A 64 -11.28 1.27 29.41
N SER A 65 -10.76 0.40 30.28
CA SER A 65 -9.60 0.67 31.15
C SER A 65 -8.49 -0.35 30.90
N PRO A 66 -7.24 0.06 30.61
CA PRO A 66 -6.79 1.45 30.45
C PRO A 66 -7.40 2.12 29.22
N MET A 67 -7.39 3.46 29.18
CA MET A 67 -7.91 4.19 28.03
C MET A 67 -7.13 3.88 26.75
N PRO A 68 -7.82 3.77 25.60
CA PRO A 68 -7.16 3.57 24.32
C PRO A 68 -6.18 4.70 23.98
N LEU A 69 -5.15 4.37 23.21
CA LEU A 69 -4.14 5.31 22.75
C LEU A 69 -4.77 6.52 22.05
N GLY A 70 -4.29 7.73 22.35
CA GLY A 70 -4.76 8.96 21.73
C GLY A 70 -6.06 9.52 22.32
N PHE A 71 -6.62 8.91 23.36
CA PHE A 71 -7.75 9.49 24.08
C PHE A 71 -7.25 10.46 25.16
N PRO A 72 -7.79 11.69 25.24
CA PRO A 72 -7.46 12.60 26.33
C PRO A 72 -8.03 12.09 27.65
N SER A 73 -7.40 12.44 28.78
CA SER A 73 -7.87 12.06 30.13
C SER A 73 -9.33 12.45 30.40
N ILE A 74 -9.79 13.54 29.78
CA ILE A 74 -11.16 14.02 29.83
C ILE A 74 -11.60 14.26 28.38
N ILE A 75 -12.72 13.64 27.99
CA ILE A 75 -13.30 13.81 26.65
C ILE A 75 -14.41 14.86 26.76
N GLU A 76 -14.10 16.06 26.29
CA GLU A 76 -15.04 17.18 26.20
C GLU A 76 -15.10 17.72 24.76
N PRO A 77 -16.31 17.87 24.17
CA PRO A 77 -17.61 17.48 24.72
C PRO A 77 -17.73 15.94 24.88
N LYS A 78 -18.71 15.49 25.68
CA LYS A 78 -18.97 14.05 25.82
C LYS A 78 -19.34 13.45 24.46
N PRO A 79 -18.93 12.19 24.18
CA PRO A 79 -19.28 11.51 22.93
C PRO A 79 -20.79 11.52 22.70
N VAL A 80 -21.19 11.89 21.49
CA VAL A 80 -22.60 11.84 21.04
C VAL A 80 -22.81 10.72 20.03
N ASP A 81 -24.05 10.28 19.87
CA ASP A 81 -24.42 9.28 18.87
C ASP A 81 -24.67 9.95 17.51
N ILE A 82 -23.96 9.51 16.48
CA ILE A 82 -24.07 10.04 15.11
C ILE A 82 -24.20 8.87 14.15
N SER A 83 -25.21 8.89 13.28
CA SER A 83 -25.40 7.87 12.24
C SER A 83 -25.36 8.51 10.86
N ILE A 84 -24.53 7.97 9.96
CA ILE A 84 -24.33 8.47 8.59
C ILE A 84 -24.64 7.35 7.60
N ASN A 85 -25.45 7.66 6.60
CA ASN A 85 -25.57 6.85 5.39
C ASN A 85 -24.52 7.30 4.37
N TRP A 86 -23.57 6.41 4.06
CA TRP A 86 -22.48 6.67 3.13
C TRP A 86 -22.63 5.80 1.88
N PRO A 87 -23.24 6.31 0.79
CA PRO A 87 -23.39 5.54 -0.45
C PRO A 87 -22.02 5.19 -1.03
N THR A 88 -21.88 4.01 -1.62
CA THR A 88 -20.64 3.56 -2.28
C THR A 88 -20.92 2.97 -3.65
N LYS A 89 -19.93 3.02 -4.54
CA LYS A 89 -19.99 2.49 -5.91
C LYS A 89 -18.78 1.59 -6.21
N PRO A 90 -18.64 0.45 -5.50
CA PRO A 90 -17.49 -0.43 -5.69
C PRO A 90 -17.46 -1.05 -7.10
N ILE A 91 -16.26 -1.32 -7.58
CA ILE A 91 -16.02 -2.01 -8.85
C ILE A 91 -16.12 -3.52 -8.62
N ARG A 92 -16.85 -4.21 -9.50
CA ARG A 92 -17.01 -5.67 -9.40
C ARG A 92 -15.69 -6.39 -9.67
N GLN A 93 -15.40 -7.46 -8.92
CA GLN A 93 -14.16 -8.24 -9.07
C GLN A 93 -13.90 -8.73 -10.51
N ASN A 94 -14.96 -9.15 -11.22
CA ASN A 94 -14.82 -9.62 -12.60
C ASN A 94 -14.44 -8.48 -13.57
N VAL A 95 -14.84 -7.24 -13.27
CA VAL A 95 -14.45 -6.04 -14.01
C VAL A 95 -12.99 -5.71 -13.72
N GLU A 96 -12.61 -5.63 -12.43
CA GLU A 96 -11.21 -5.38 -12.04
C GLU A 96 -10.25 -6.38 -12.71
N ARG A 97 -10.59 -7.67 -12.69
CA ARG A 97 -9.76 -8.71 -13.30
C ARG A 97 -9.53 -8.49 -14.80
N LYS A 98 -10.59 -8.11 -15.55
CA LYS A 98 -10.48 -7.82 -16.99
C LYS A 98 -9.60 -6.60 -17.22
N VAL A 99 -9.80 -5.57 -16.42
CA VAL A 99 -9.08 -4.30 -16.51
C VAL A 99 -7.59 -4.46 -16.24
N CYS A 100 -7.17 -5.38 -15.36
CA CYS A 100 -5.74 -5.60 -15.06
C CYS A 100 -4.88 -5.76 -16.32
N ASP A 101 -5.38 -6.49 -17.31
CA ASP A 101 -4.67 -6.73 -18.57
C ASP A 101 -4.75 -5.51 -19.52
N LEU A 102 -5.80 -4.68 -19.40
CA LEU A 102 -6.00 -3.50 -20.23
C LEU A 102 -5.10 -2.33 -19.83
N VAL A 103 -4.82 -2.21 -18.53
CA VAL A 103 -4.02 -1.10 -17.96
C VAL A 103 -2.53 -1.44 -17.85
N THR A 104 -2.12 -2.65 -18.25
CA THR A 104 -0.71 -3.05 -18.22
C THR A 104 -0.19 -3.32 -19.63
N ILE A 105 0.97 -2.73 -19.94
CA ILE A 105 1.68 -2.97 -21.18
C ILE A 105 2.99 -3.69 -20.80
N PRO A 106 3.24 -4.91 -21.30
CA PRO A 106 4.47 -5.65 -21.00
C PRO A 106 5.71 -4.82 -21.34
N GLY A 107 6.69 -4.78 -20.43
CA GLY A 107 7.92 -4.04 -20.65
C GLY A 107 7.85 -2.53 -20.44
N GLU A 108 6.65 -1.95 -20.28
CA GLU A 108 6.49 -0.53 -20.03
C GLU A 108 6.29 -0.27 -18.52
N TRP A 109 7.32 0.34 -17.92
CA TRP A 109 7.44 0.56 -16.48
C TRP A 109 7.37 2.04 -16.06
N GLY A 110 7.35 2.94 -17.04
CA GLY A 110 7.44 4.39 -16.86
C GLY A 110 6.08 5.09 -16.88
N PHE A 111 6.14 6.42 -17.05
CA PHE A 111 4.97 7.23 -17.37
C PHE A 111 4.39 6.80 -18.72
N LEU A 112 3.06 6.91 -18.81
CA LEU A 112 2.36 6.78 -20.07
C LEU A 112 2.27 8.20 -20.64
N ASP A 113 2.53 8.33 -21.94
CA ASP A 113 2.21 9.54 -22.68
C ASP A 113 0.69 9.70 -22.82
N ASP A 114 0.25 10.89 -23.23
CA ASP A 114 -1.16 11.23 -23.35
C ASP A 114 -1.89 10.29 -24.31
N ASP A 115 -1.24 9.87 -25.39
CA ASP A 115 -1.77 8.89 -26.34
C ASP A 115 -2.03 7.53 -25.69
N ALA A 116 -1.08 7.01 -24.90
CA ALA A 116 -1.27 5.76 -24.17
C ALA A 116 -2.34 5.88 -23.07
N VAL A 117 -2.45 7.04 -22.42
CA VAL A 117 -3.52 7.32 -21.45
C VAL A 117 -4.88 7.31 -22.13
N GLU A 118 -5.02 7.97 -23.28
CA GLU A 118 -6.23 8.03 -24.11
C GLU A 118 -6.64 6.62 -24.61
N ILE A 119 -5.66 5.81 -25.04
CA ILE A 119 -5.90 4.41 -25.42
C ILE A 119 -6.43 3.61 -24.23
N ILE A 120 -5.85 3.79 -23.04
CA ILE A 120 -6.35 3.14 -21.83
C ILE A 120 -7.76 3.63 -21.53
N ALA A 121 -8.03 4.93 -21.60
CA ALA A 121 -9.35 5.50 -21.35
C ALA A 121 -10.43 4.82 -22.20
N LYS A 122 -10.21 4.73 -23.51
CA LYS A 122 -11.11 4.05 -24.47
C LYS A 122 -11.33 2.58 -24.14
N ARG A 123 -10.29 1.88 -23.66
CA ARG A 123 -10.41 0.47 -23.22
C ARG A 123 -11.20 0.31 -21.92
N LEU A 124 -11.24 1.33 -21.07
CA LEU A 124 -11.93 1.30 -19.77
C LEU A 124 -13.41 1.69 -19.85
N GLU A 125 -13.82 2.50 -20.84
CA GLU A 125 -15.21 2.95 -21.00
C GLU A 125 -16.25 1.81 -20.92
N PRO A 126 -16.10 0.67 -21.63
CA PRO A 126 -17.08 -0.42 -21.58
C PRO A 126 -17.22 -1.07 -20.20
N HIS A 127 -16.23 -0.84 -19.33
CA HIS A 127 -16.13 -1.40 -17.99
C HIS A 127 -16.62 -0.45 -16.90
N LYS A 128 -17.08 0.76 -17.25
CA LYS A 128 -17.52 1.80 -16.30
C LYS A 128 -16.46 2.11 -15.24
N MET A 129 -15.20 2.12 -15.66
CA MET A 129 -14.07 2.46 -14.81
C MET A 129 -13.40 3.71 -15.36
N THR A 130 -13.07 4.68 -14.49
CA THR A 130 -12.43 5.92 -14.94
C THR A 130 -10.95 5.72 -15.24
N VAL A 131 -10.35 6.67 -15.95
CA VAL A 131 -8.92 6.65 -16.27
C VAL A 131 -8.07 6.66 -14.99
N GLU A 132 -8.44 7.46 -14.00
CA GLU A 132 -7.73 7.57 -12.72
C GLU A 132 -7.79 6.27 -11.92
N GLN A 133 -8.96 5.60 -11.92
CA GLN A 133 -9.09 4.25 -11.37
C GLN A 133 -8.13 3.28 -12.07
N GLY A 134 -8.06 3.34 -13.39
CA GLY A 134 -7.19 2.51 -14.22
C GLY A 134 -5.72 2.73 -13.96
N LEU A 135 -5.29 3.98 -13.94
CA LEU A 135 -3.91 4.38 -13.66
C LEU A 135 -3.51 4.04 -12.22
N SER A 136 -4.43 4.18 -11.26
CA SER A 136 -4.19 3.76 -9.88
C SER A 136 -4.06 2.24 -9.75
N LEU A 137 -4.90 1.47 -10.42
CA LEU A 137 -4.81 0.00 -10.47
C LEU A 137 -3.51 -0.45 -11.15
N ARG A 138 -3.16 0.18 -12.28
CA ARG A 138 -1.88 -0.02 -12.98
C ARG A 138 -0.70 0.15 -12.02
N LYS A 139 -0.65 1.26 -11.27
CA LYS A 139 0.41 1.51 -10.29
C LYS A 139 0.52 0.38 -9.27
N ALA A 140 -0.60 -0.10 -8.73
CA ALA A 140 -0.63 -1.21 -7.78
C ALA A 140 -0.16 -2.54 -8.40
N LEU A 141 -0.60 -2.85 -9.62
CA LEU A 141 -0.18 -4.05 -10.37
C LEU A 141 1.32 -4.07 -10.65
N MET A 142 1.87 -2.93 -11.09
CA MET A 142 3.30 -2.83 -11.39
C MET A 142 4.15 -3.01 -10.12
N GLN A 143 3.73 -2.42 -8.99
CA GLN A 143 4.38 -2.65 -7.71
C GLN A 143 4.34 -4.13 -7.30
N GLU A 144 3.18 -4.78 -7.39
CA GLU A 144 3.02 -6.20 -7.06
C GLU A 144 3.92 -7.08 -7.95
N LYS A 145 3.90 -6.84 -9.25
CA LYS A 145 4.72 -7.54 -10.25
C LYS A 145 6.21 -7.38 -9.98
N ALA A 146 6.68 -6.18 -9.66
CA ALA A 146 8.08 -5.92 -9.31
C ALA A 146 8.50 -6.67 -8.04
N VAL A 147 7.68 -6.62 -6.99
CA VAL A 147 7.97 -7.26 -5.69
C VAL A 147 8.02 -8.78 -5.83
N TYR A 148 6.99 -9.41 -6.41
CA TYR A 148 6.95 -10.86 -6.53
C TYR A 148 7.85 -11.40 -7.65
N GLY A 149 8.10 -10.61 -8.69
CA GLY A 149 9.02 -10.95 -9.78
C GLY A 149 10.49 -10.88 -9.42
N HIS A 150 10.87 -10.18 -8.34
CA HIS A 150 12.26 -9.89 -8.00
C HIS A 150 13.17 -11.14 -7.93
N HIS A 151 12.72 -12.23 -7.30
CA HIS A 151 13.53 -13.44 -7.20
C HIS A 151 13.78 -14.10 -8.58
N LYS A 152 12.77 -14.12 -9.46
CA LYS A 152 12.88 -14.65 -10.83
C LYS A 152 13.82 -13.78 -11.66
N MET A 153 13.75 -12.46 -11.48
CA MET A 153 14.65 -11.50 -12.10
C MET A 153 16.09 -11.73 -11.65
N MET A 154 16.34 -11.84 -10.34
CA MET A 154 17.70 -12.03 -9.79
C MET A 154 18.32 -13.35 -10.24
N ALA A 155 17.54 -14.42 -10.42
CA ALA A 155 18.02 -15.68 -11.00
C ALA A 155 18.59 -15.51 -12.42
N ARG A 156 18.21 -14.45 -13.14
CA ARG A 156 18.66 -14.10 -14.49
C ARG A 156 19.75 -13.02 -14.53
N ALA A 157 20.26 -12.57 -13.38
CA ALA A 157 21.22 -11.46 -13.31
C ALA A 157 22.46 -11.65 -14.20
N ASN A 158 23.00 -12.87 -14.26
CA ASN A 158 24.13 -13.19 -15.15
C ASN A 158 23.78 -13.09 -16.64
N THR A 159 22.53 -13.39 -17.01
CA THR A 159 22.06 -13.23 -18.40
C THR A 159 21.96 -11.77 -18.76
N PHE A 160 21.40 -10.94 -17.86
CA PHE A 160 21.33 -9.49 -18.09
C PHE A 160 22.72 -8.88 -18.22
N ARG A 161 23.66 -9.27 -17.35
CA ARG A 161 25.04 -8.80 -17.44
C ARG A 161 25.67 -9.12 -18.80
N LYS A 162 25.62 -10.38 -19.24
CA LYS A 162 26.19 -10.80 -20.53
C LYS A 162 25.63 -10.00 -21.70
N ARG A 163 24.30 -9.90 -21.80
CA ARG A 163 23.63 -9.16 -22.88
C ARG A 163 23.93 -7.66 -22.85
N TYR A 164 23.99 -7.07 -21.66
CA TYR A 164 24.38 -5.68 -21.50
C TYR A 164 25.83 -5.46 -21.94
N ASP A 165 26.75 -6.34 -21.55
CA ASP A 165 28.15 -6.28 -21.98
C ASP A 165 28.29 -6.47 -23.50
N GLU A 166 27.41 -7.28 -24.13
CA GLU A 166 27.29 -7.48 -25.59
C GLU A 166 26.66 -6.28 -26.34
N GLY A 167 26.16 -5.26 -25.63
CA GLY A 167 25.69 -4.01 -26.22
C GLY A 167 24.19 -3.73 -26.07
N GLU A 168 23.39 -4.65 -25.52
CA GLU A 168 21.98 -4.36 -25.23
C GLU A 168 21.86 -3.26 -24.17
N THR A 169 20.85 -2.39 -24.32
CA THR A 169 20.54 -1.34 -23.33
C THR A 169 19.69 -1.88 -22.19
N VAL A 170 19.68 -1.18 -21.06
CA VAL A 170 18.84 -1.53 -19.90
C VAL A 170 17.36 -1.53 -20.27
N LEU A 171 16.92 -0.58 -21.11
CA LEU A 171 15.53 -0.50 -21.56
C LEU A 171 15.15 -1.66 -22.50
N GLN A 172 16.04 -2.08 -23.38
CA GLN A 172 15.82 -3.26 -24.23
C GLN A 172 15.66 -4.52 -23.36
N LEU A 173 16.52 -4.69 -22.35
CA LEU A 173 16.42 -5.80 -21.40
C LEU A 173 15.14 -5.73 -20.58
N SER A 174 14.76 -4.55 -20.09
CA SER A 174 13.51 -4.33 -19.36
C SER A 174 12.29 -4.72 -20.20
N ARG A 175 12.22 -4.28 -21.46
CA ARG A 175 11.13 -4.62 -22.37
C ARG A 175 11.06 -6.11 -22.67
N ARG A 176 12.21 -6.72 -22.96
CA ARG A 176 12.31 -8.14 -23.32
C ARG A 176 11.95 -9.08 -22.18
N PHE A 177 12.44 -8.79 -20.97
CA PHE A 177 12.28 -9.65 -19.81
C PHE A 177 11.16 -9.21 -18.88
N ASP A 178 10.54 -8.07 -19.16
CA ASP A 178 9.38 -7.52 -18.47
C ASP A 178 9.64 -7.33 -16.96
N PHE A 179 10.71 -6.59 -16.67
CA PHE A 179 11.12 -6.19 -15.31
C PHE A 179 11.45 -4.70 -15.26
N PRO A 180 11.33 -4.04 -14.09
CA PRO A 180 11.62 -2.62 -13.97
C PRO A 180 13.06 -2.27 -14.42
N PRO A 181 13.28 -1.24 -15.26
CA PRO A 181 14.60 -0.86 -15.77
C PRO A 181 15.68 -0.69 -14.69
N VAL A 182 15.37 0.03 -13.60
CA VAL A 182 16.34 0.25 -12.51
C VAL A 182 16.63 -1.06 -11.78
N ALA A 183 15.65 -1.95 -11.68
CA ALA A 183 15.84 -3.27 -11.07
C ALA A 183 16.75 -4.17 -11.94
N ILE A 184 16.60 -4.13 -13.27
CA ILE A 184 17.52 -4.79 -14.22
C ILE A 184 18.93 -4.23 -14.06
N PHE A 185 19.09 -2.92 -14.02
CA PHE A 185 20.40 -2.29 -13.87
C PHE A 185 21.08 -2.68 -12.55
N ARG A 186 20.34 -2.69 -11.43
CA ARG A 186 20.83 -3.20 -10.14
C ARG A 186 21.23 -4.67 -10.21
N ALA A 187 20.51 -5.50 -10.96
CA ALA A 187 20.85 -6.91 -11.16
C ALA A 187 22.15 -7.08 -11.96
N ILE A 188 22.37 -6.27 -12.99
CA ILE A 188 23.63 -6.22 -13.76
C ILE A 188 24.81 -5.89 -12.83
N LEU A 189 24.69 -4.82 -12.04
CA LEU A 189 25.75 -4.42 -11.09
C LEU A 189 25.99 -5.49 -10.01
N THR A 190 24.93 -6.13 -9.52
CA THR A 190 25.05 -7.25 -8.57
C THR A 190 25.80 -8.43 -9.19
N SER A 191 25.52 -8.77 -10.45
CA SER A 191 26.23 -9.82 -11.19
C SER A 191 27.69 -9.47 -11.51
N ARG A 192 28.04 -8.18 -11.50
CA ARG A 192 29.43 -7.69 -11.52
C ARG A 192 30.12 -7.76 -10.14
N GLY A 193 29.46 -8.29 -9.13
CA GLY A 193 30.01 -8.45 -7.77
C GLY A 193 29.89 -7.19 -6.91
N TRP A 194 29.09 -6.20 -7.29
CA TRP A 194 28.93 -5.00 -6.47
C TRP A 194 28.06 -5.27 -5.25
N SER A 195 28.46 -4.73 -4.09
CA SER A 195 27.64 -4.79 -2.88
C SER A 195 26.43 -3.86 -2.98
N LYS A 196 25.37 -4.16 -2.21
CA LYS A 196 24.16 -3.32 -2.14
C LYS A 196 24.47 -1.87 -1.77
N VAL A 197 25.43 -1.68 -0.85
CA VAL A 197 25.91 -0.37 -0.39
C VAL A 197 26.59 0.37 -1.54
N LYS A 198 27.55 -0.29 -2.23
CA LYS A 198 28.23 0.30 -3.38
C LYS A 198 27.26 0.70 -4.48
N ILE A 199 26.29 -0.17 -4.80
CA ILE A 199 25.25 0.12 -5.80
C ILE A 199 24.49 1.38 -5.38
N ARG A 200 23.87 1.40 -4.19
CA ARG A 200 23.10 2.54 -3.69
C ARG A 200 23.91 3.84 -3.76
N ASP A 201 25.14 3.82 -3.27
CA ASP A 201 25.98 5.02 -3.18
C ASP A 201 26.47 5.50 -4.55
N SER A 202 26.54 4.60 -5.54
CA SER A 202 26.87 4.92 -6.92
C SER A 202 25.68 5.49 -7.69
N LEU A 203 24.47 4.97 -7.46
CA LEU A 203 23.25 5.50 -8.08
C LEU A 203 22.92 6.93 -7.62
N ARG A 204 23.38 7.34 -6.43
CA ARG A 204 23.27 8.74 -5.95
C ARG A 204 24.21 9.70 -6.67
N GLN A 205 25.30 9.20 -7.25
CA GLN A 205 26.34 10.00 -7.90
C GLN A 205 26.86 9.26 -9.16
N PRO A 206 25.98 8.99 -10.14
CA PRO A 206 26.28 8.08 -11.23
C PRO A 206 27.49 8.57 -12.06
N ASP A 207 27.59 9.87 -12.33
CA ASP A 207 28.70 10.44 -13.11
C ASP A 207 30.07 10.31 -12.47
N ARG A 208 30.12 10.30 -11.14
CA ARG A 208 31.38 10.23 -10.39
C ARG A 208 31.81 8.80 -10.11
N LYS A 209 30.85 7.88 -9.99
CA LYS A 209 31.08 6.53 -9.45
C LYS A 209 30.85 5.40 -10.45
N MET A 210 30.46 5.71 -11.67
CA MET A 210 30.22 4.73 -12.73
C MET A 210 30.91 5.12 -14.04
N SER A 211 30.97 4.17 -14.98
CA SER A 211 31.41 4.48 -16.34
C SER A 211 30.41 5.41 -17.03
N LYS A 212 30.85 6.13 -18.08
CA LYS A 212 29.96 7.00 -18.88
C LYS A 212 28.72 6.25 -19.40
N ARG A 213 28.91 4.99 -19.85
CA ARG A 213 27.81 4.14 -20.33
C ARG A 213 26.84 3.81 -19.19
N ASP A 214 27.35 3.29 -18.08
CA ASP A 214 26.53 2.92 -16.93
C ASP A 214 25.76 4.11 -16.35
N ALA A 215 26.39 5.30 -16.28
CA ALA A 215 25.74 6.51 -15.83
C ALA A 215 24.62 6.98 -16.79
N ARG A 216 24.81 6.86 -18.11
CA ARG A 216 23.76 7.17 -19.10
C ARG A 216 22.60 6.19 -19.02
N GLU A 217 22.90 4.89 -19.02
CA GLU A 217 21.91 3.80 -18.98
C GLU A 217 21.10 3.84 -17.68
N PHE A 218 21.73 4.22 -16.56
CA PHE A 218 21.01 4.43 -15.31
C PHE A 218 19.99 5.56 -15.40
N ARG A 219 20.36 6.72 -15.97
CA ARG A 219 19.43 7.85 -16.10
C ARG A 219 18.23 7.50 -16.97
N GLU A 220 18.47 6.88 -18.13
CA GLU A 220 17.40 6.42 -19.02
C GLU A 220 16.49 5.40 -18.32
N ALA A 221 17.07 4.52 -17.50
CA ALA A 221 16.32 3.56 -16.70
C ALA A 221 15.49 4.25 -15.60
N GLU A 222 16.07 5.21 -14.88
CA GLU A 222 15.43 5.94 -13.79
C GLU A 222 14.26 6.80 -14.27
N GLU A 223 14.39 7.44 -15.43
CA GLU A 223 13.33 8.21 -16.07
C GLU A 223 12.13 7.33 -16.47
N LYS A 224 12.39 6.08 -16.88
CA LYS A 224 11.36 5.13 -17.36
C LYS A 224 10.95 4.08 -16.33
N ASP A 225 11.27 4.27 -15.05
CA ASP A 225 10.92 3.32 -13.99
C ASP A 225 10.17 4.01 -12.85
N ARG A 226 8.86 4.17 -13.04
CA ARG A 226 7.98 4.81 -12.06
C ARG A 226 7.73 3.95 -10.82
N VAL A 227 8.04 2.66 -10.88
CA VAL A 227 7.83 1.73 -9.75
C VAL A 227 8.93 1.89 -8.71
N THR A 228 10.17 2.03 -9.18
CA THR A 228 11.32 2.25 -8.30
C THR A 228 11.56 3.73 -8.00
N ASN A 229 11.21 4.63 -8.93
CA ASN A 229 11.27 6.07 -8.78
C ASN A 229 9.85 6.66 -8.67
N VAL A 230 9.31 6.69 -7.44
CA VAL A 230 8.00 7.27 -7.17
C VAL A 230 8.18 8.73 -6.78
N ASP A 231 7.57 9.65 -7.52
CA ASP A 231 7.45 11.04 -7.07
C ASP A 231 6.59 11.10 -5.80
N GLN A 232 7.26 11.35 -4.68
CA GLN A 232 6.64 11.36 -3.36
C GLN A 232 5.99 12.71 -3.03
N GLY A 233 6.40 13.81 -3.70
CA GLY A 233 5.93 15.16 -3.39
C GLY A 233 4.48 15.35 -3.77
N ASP A 234 4.17 15.24 -5.06
CA ASP A 234 2.80 15.40 -5.58
C ASP A 234 1.85 14.34 -5.02
N THR A 235 2.33 13.11 -4.82
CA THR A 235 1.54 12.04 -4.22
C THR A 235 1.15 12.39 -2.78
N ALA A 236 2.05 12.99 -2.00
CA ALA A 236 1.78 13.41 -0.63
C ALA A 236 0.80 14.58 -0.59
N ILE A 237 0.98 15.60 -1.44
CA ILE A 237 0.07 16.77 -1.50
C ILE A 237 -1.36 16.31 -1.82
N LYS A 238 -1.54 15.43 -2.82
CA LYS A 238 -2.87 14.92 -3.17
C LYS A 238 -3.46 14.03 -2.08
N ALA A 239 -2.63 13.33 -1.30
CA ALA A 239 -3.10 12.54 -0.16
C ALA A 239 -3.56 13.46 0.98
N ASP A 240 -2.76 14.46 1.35
CA ASP A 240 -3.09 15.46 2.37
C ASP A 240 -4.39 16.20 1.99
N LEU A 241 -4.58 16.58 0.72
CA LEU A 241 -5.83 17.18 0.24
C LEU A 241 -7.03 16.24 0.35
N PHE A 242 -6.84 14.94 0.08
CA PHE A 242 -7.92 13.97 0.22
C PHE A 242 -8.32 13.78 1.69
N GLU A 243 -7.37 13.81 2.63
CA GLU A 243 -7.67 13.87 4.06
C GLU A 243 -8.50 15.13 4.39
N VAL A 244 -8.17 16.30 3.84
CA VAL A 244 -8.99 17.50 4.03
C VAL A 244 -10.43 17.30 3.54
N VAL A 245 -10.63 16.72 2.35
CA VAL A 245 -11.97 16.41 1.83
C VAL A 245 -12.77 15.51 2.77
N VAL A 246 -12.15 14.44 3.27
CA VAL A 246 -12.81 13.53 4.24
C VAL A 246 -13.13 14.26 5.54
N GLY A 247 -12.20 15.06 6.04
CA GLY A 247 -12.40 15.88 7.24
C GLY A 247 -13.56 16.86 7.10
N ASN A 248 -13.65 17.58 5.98
CA ASN A 248 -14.77 18.50 5.72
C ASN A 248 -16.13 17.78 5.76
N TYR A 249 -16.21 16.56 5.21
CA TYR A 249 -17.44 15.78 5.25
C TYR A 249 -17.80 15.36 6.68
N LEU A 250 -16.81 14.98 7.50
CA LEU A 250 -17.03 14.67 8.92
C LEU A 250 -17.47 15.91 9.71
N ASP A 251 -16.84 17.06 9.46
CA ASP A 251 -17.16 18.34 10.09
C ASP A 251 -18.60 18.78 9.75
N GLN A 252 -19.02 18.61 8.49
CA GLN A 252 -20.41 18.87 8.04
C GLN A 252 -21.45 18.02 8.78
N HIS A 253 -21.07 16.81 9.22
CA HIS A 253 -21.93 15.91 10.00
C HIS A 253 -21.76 16.09 11.52
N GLY A 254 -20.97 17.07 11.96
CA GLY A 254 -20.75 17.35 13.38
C GLY A 254 -19.96 16.27 14.13
N VAL A 255 -19.17 15.46 13.42
CA VAL A 255 -18.37 14.40 14.03
C VAL A 255 -17.12 14.99 14.68
N ASN A 256 -16.92 14.73 15.97
CA ASN A 256 -15.70 15.04 16.68
C ASN A 256 -14.66 13.96 16.44
N TYR A 257 -13.44 14.37 16.11
CA TYR A 257 -12.32 13.47 15.87
C TYR A 257 -10.99 14.15 16.17
N ARG A 258 -9.95 13.34 16.33
CA ARG A 258 -8.56 13.79 16.43
C ARG A 258 -7.83 13.47 15.13
N ARG A 259 -6.99 14.40 14.66
CA ARG A 259 -6.19 14.20 13.45
C ARG A 259 -4.86 13.52 13.75
N GLN A 260 -4.30 12.85 12.74
CA GLN A 260 -2.97 12.24 12.81
C GLN A 260 -1.91 13.21 13.36
N GLU A 261 -1.89 14.47 12.92
CA GLU A 261 -0.85 15.43 13.31
C GLU A 261 -0.82 15.70 14.82
N ASP A 262 -1.98 15.73 15.47
CA ASP A 262 -2.10 15.97 16.89
C ASP A 262 -1.68 14.73 17.69
N LEU A 263 -2.11 13.54 17.24
CA LEU A 263 -1.69 12.27 17.82
C LEU A 263 -0.18 12.07 17.74
N LEU A 264 0.44 12.46 16.63
CA LEU A 264 1.90 12.37 16.45
C LEU A 264 2.65 13.27 17.44
N LYS A 265 2.21 14.53 17.61
CA LYS A 265 2.85 15.47 18.54
C LYS A 265 2.81 14.97 19.97
N GLU A 266 1.68 14.42 20.39
CA GLU A 266 1.49 13.89 21.76
C GLU A 266 2.29 12.61 21.99
N GLN A 267 2.20 11.63 21.08
CA GLN A 267 2.95 10.38 21.21
C GLN A 267 4.47 10.61 21.14
N GLN A 268 4.94 11.58 20.36
CA GLN A 268 6.35 11.95 20.35
C GLN A 268 6.79 12.51 21.70
N LYS A 269 5.93 13.30 22.38
CA LYS A 269 6.19 13.86 23.71
C LYS A 269 6.14 12.79 24.81
N GLU A 270 5.18 11.87 24.75
CA GLU A 270 4.93 10.86 25.79
C GLU A 270 5.78 9.61 25.64
N HIS A 271 6.01 9.15 24.41
CA HIS A 271 6.65 7.86 24.12
C HIS A 271 7.95 7.98 23.30
N GLY A 272 8.33 9.19 22.88
CA GLY A 272 9.52 9.43 22.08
C GLY A 272 9.46 8.88 20.65
N ARG A 273 8.31 8.30 20.24
CA ARG A 273 8.07 7.75 18.91
C ARG A 273 6.58 7.67 18.59
N PRO A 274 6.20 7.74 17.29
CA PRO A 274 4.86 7.38 16.84
C PRO A 274 4.55 5.90 17.13
N LEU A 275 3.32 5.61 17.57
CA LEU A 275 2.79 4.26 17.77
C LEU A 275 1.76 3.94 16.69
N ASN A 276 0.50 4.28 16.93
CA ASN A 276 -0.59 4.16 15.96
C ASN A 276 -1.23 5.53 15.75
N THR A 277 -1.38 5.95 14.50
CA THR A 277 -1.99 7.23 14.12
C THR A 277 -2.87 7.03 12.89
N PRO A 278 -4.18 6.78 13.05
CA PRO A 278 -5.11 6.89 11.93
C PRO A 278 -5.21 8.36 11.51
N ASP A 279 -5.70 8.60 10.29
CA ASP A 279 -5.88 9.97 9.81
C ASP A 279 -6.94 10.70 10.64
N PHE A 280 -7.99 9.95 11.05
CA PHE A 280 -9.04 10.39 11.95
C PHE A 280 -9.27 9.35 13.05
N LEU A 281 -9.08 9.74 14.31
CA LEU A 281 -9.52 8.97 15.47
C LEU A 281 -10.85 9.53 15.96
N ILE A 282 -11.91 8.74 15.93
CA ILE A 282 -13.27 9.24 16.17
C ILE A 282 -13.55 9.34 17.68
N MET A 283 -14.03 10.51 18.10
CA MET A 283 -14.33 10.85 19.50
C MET A 283 -15.83 10.78 19.84
N ASP A 284 -16.66 10.38 18.88
CA ASP A 284 -18.11 10.16 19.03
C ASP A 284 -18.52 8.71 18.79
N ASN A 285 -19.73 8.33 19.20
CA ASN A 285 -20.34 7.05 18.83
C ASN A 285 -20.84 7.12 17.37
N LEU A 286 -19.89 7.11 16.44
CA LEU A 286 -20.17 7.16 15.01
C LEU A 286 -20.56 5.79 14.47
N GLU A 287 -21.70 5.73 13.80
CA GLU A 287 -22.13 4.61 12.99
C GLU A 287 -22.18 5.03 11.52
N ILE A 288 -21.56 4.25 10.63
CA ILE A 288 -21.67 4.44 9.19
C ILE A 288 -22.23 3.17 8.57
N ASN A 289 -23.34 3.28 7.85
CA ASN A 289 -24.00 2.13 7.20
C ASN A 289 -24.28 0.96 8.16
N GLY A 290 -24.63 1.23 9.42
CA GLY A 290 -24.91 0.21 10.43
C GLY A 290 -23.69 -0.37 11.15
N GLU A 291 -22.47 0.12 10.87
CA GLU A 291 -21.23 -0.35 11.50
C GLU A 291 -20.62 0.72 12.41
N PRO A 292 -20.16 0.37 13.64
CA PRO A 292 -19.51 1.33 14.54
C PRO A 292 -18.10 1.67 14.02
N ILE A 293 -17.79 2.96 13.93
CA ILE A 293 -16.53 3.46 13.37
C ILE A 293 -15.71 4.17 14.45
N ALA A 294 -14.63 3.53 14.90
CA ALA A 294 -13.71 4.11 15.89
C ALA A 294 -12.57 4.94 15.26
N TRP A 295 -12.24 4.68 14.00
CA TRP A 295 -11.18 5.37 13.26
C TRP A 295 -11.46 5.35 11.76
N ILE A 296 -10.93 6.34 11.04
CA ILE A 296 -11.00 6.43 9.58
C ILE A 296 -9.58 6.70 9.04
N ASP A 297 -9.24 6.03 7.95
CA ASP A 297 -7.99 6.25 7.19
C ASP A 297 -8.34 6.52 5.71
N ALA A 298 -7.79 7.59 5.16
CA ALA A 298 -8.08 8.09 3.83
C ALA A 298 -7.00 7.64 2.84
N LYS A 299 -7.40 6.88 1.81
CA LYS A 299 -6.51 6.38 0.77
C LYS A 299 -6.78 7.08 -0.56
N ASN A 300 -5.86 7.95 -0.96
CA ASN A 300 -5.85 8.60 -2.27
C ASN A 300 -5.38 7.65 -3.41
N PHE A 301 -6.01 6.47 -3.50
CA PHE A 301 -5.78 5.48 -4.56
C PHE A 301 -6.99 4.54 -4.65
N TYR A 302 -7.04 3.73 -5.71
CA TYR A 302 -8.05 2.69 -5.90
C TYR A 302 -7.77 1.46 -5.01
N GLY A 303 -8.78 1.03 -4.26
CA GLY A 303 -8.74 -0.13 -3.38
C GLY A 303 -8.73 -1.45 -4.15
N ALA A 304 -7.59 -1.82 -4.73
CA ALA A 304 -7.45 -3.02 -5.55
C ALA A 304 -7.46 -4.32 -4.74
N ASN A 305 -8.10 -5.39 -5.24
CA ASN A 305 -8.06 -6.72 -4.61
C ASN A 305 -6.79 -7.52 -4.99
N LEU A 306 -5.63 -6.89 -4.84
CA LEU A 306 -4.32 -7.46 -5.10
C LEU A 306 -3.67 -7.95 -3.80
N SER A 307 -2.91 -9.03 -3.88
CA SER A 307 -2.37 -9.71 -2.71
C SER A 307 -1.36 -8.87 -1.91
N PHE A 308 -0.49 -8.14 -2.60
CA PHE A 308 0.55 -7.30 -2.01
C PHE A 308 -0.06 -6.10 -1.28
N THR A 309 -0.90 -5.32 -1.97
CA THR A 309 -1.59 -4.15 -1.40
C THR A 309 -2.45 -4.58 -0.22
N LYS A 310 -3.26 -5.64 -0.37
CA LYS A 310 -4.10 -6.19 0.69
C LYS A 310 -3.30 -6.61 1.93
N LYS A 311 -2.14 -7.26 1.76
CA LYS A 311 -1.29 -7.66 2.89
C LYS A 311 -0.74 -6.45 3.64
N LYS A 312 -0.29 -5.41 2.92
CA LYS A 312 0.22 -4.17 3.53
C LYS A 312 -0.88 -3.43 4.28
N THR A 313 -2.03 -3.22 3.65
CA THR A 313 -3.18 -2.55 4.26
C THR A 313 -3.67 -3.32 5.48
N LYS A 314 -3.89 -4.65 5.38
CA LYS A 314 -4.28 -5.48 6.53
C LYS A 314 -3.33 -5.36 7.71
N LYS A 315 -2.01 -5.35 7.47
CA LYS A 315 -1.03 -5.19 8.55
C LYS A 315 -1.19 -3.84 9.26
N GLN A 316 -1.48 -2.77 8.52
CA GLN A 316 -1.76 -1.45 9.08
C GLN A 316 -3.06 -1.47 9.88
N MET A 317 -4.17 -1.86 9.25
CA MET A 317 -5.50 -1.83 9.86
C MET A 317 -5.63 -2.73 11.08
N ASN A 318 -4.96 -3.90 11.09
CA ASN A 318 -4.98 -4.77 12.26
C ASN A 318 -4.46 -4.06 13.51
N ARG A 319 -3.46 -3.17 13.41
CA ARG A 319 -3.00 -2.42 14.57
C ARG A 319 -4.06 -1.45 15.09
N TYR A 320 -4.85 -0.88 14.19
CA TYR A 320 -5.94 0.04 14.55
C TYR A 320 -7.13 -0.74 15.13
N ILE A 321 -7.45 -1.90 14.58
CA ILE A 321 -8.48 -2.80 15.10
C ILE A 321 -8.10 -3.31 16.49
N ASP A 322 -6.86 -3.75 16.65
CA ASP A 322 -6.35 -4.26 17.91
C ASP A 322 -6.30 -3.15 18.98
N GLU A 323 -6.20 -1.87 18.60
CA GLU A 323 -6.19 -0.73 19.53
C GLU A 323 -7.60 -0.19 19.83
N TRP A 324 -8.38 0.18 18.81
CA TRP A 324 -9.64 0.92 18.92
C TRP A 324 -10.89 0.15 18.45
N GLY A 325 -10.73 -1.01 17.81
CA GLY A 325 -11.83 -1.79 17.26
C GLY A 325 -12.16 -1.48 15.80
N PHE A 326 -13.39 -1.78 15.39
CA PHE A 326 -13.88 -1.63 14.03
C PHE A 326 -13.73 -0.19 13.52
N GLY A 327 -13.32 -0.02 12.25
CA GLY A 327 -13.14 1.30 11.64
C GLY A 327 -13.43 1.30 10.14
N ALA A 328 -13.01 2.36 9.45
CA ALA A 328 -13.24 2.50 8.01
C ALA A 328 -12.00 2.95 7.23
N ILE A 329 -11.97 2.58 5.96
CA ILE A 329 -11.08 3.17 4.96
C ILE A 329 -11.93 3.87 3.91
N VAL A 330 -11.59 5.11 3.58
CA VAL A 330 -12.19 5.85 2.46
C VAL A 330 -11.22 5.82 1.28
N TYR A 331 -11.63 5.25 0.15
CA TYR A 331 -10.82 5.23 -1.08
C TYR A 331 -11.27 6.32 -2.05
N ARG A 332 -10.38 7.22 -2.44
CA ARG A 332 -10.69 8.27 -3.43
C ARG A 332 -11.23 7.66 -4.71
N HIS A 333 -10.49 6.74 -5.30
CA HIS A 333 -10.86 6.14 -6.59
C HIS A 333 -11.80 4.94 -6.44
N SER A 334 -12.56 4.82 -5.35
CA SER A 334 -13.35 3.62 -5.02
C SER A 334 -12.48 2.36 -4.84
N PHE A 335 -13.12 1.20 -4.75
CA PHE A 335 -12.49 -0.07 -4.38
C PHE A 335 -13.17 -1.26 -5.06
N CYS A 336 -12.48 -2.39 -5.09
CA CYS A 336 -13.02 -3.67 -5.55
C CYS A 336 -13.97 -4.25 -4.51
N ASP A 337 -15.17 -4.68 -4.91
CA ASP A 337 -16.16 -5.30 -4.01
C ASP A 337 -15.63 -6.54 -3.27
N ALA A 338 -14.74 -7.31 -3.91
CA ALA A 338 -14.08 -8.48 -3.33
C ALA A 338 -12.87 -8.14 -2.43
N LEU A 339 -12.49 -6.86 -2.30
CA LEU A 339 -11.46 -6.44 -1.35
C LEU A 339 -11.96 -6.62 0.08
N ASN A 340 -11.61 -7.74 0.70
CA ASN A 340 -11.98 -8.00 2.09
C ASN A 340 -10.84 -7.70 3.08
N ILE A 341 -11.09 -6.74 3.97
CA ILE A 341 -10.29 -6.39 5.16
C ILE A 341 -11.23 -6.53 6.37
N PRO A 342 -11.09 -7.58 7.18
CA PRO A 342 -12.00 -7.82 8.30
C PRO A 342 -11.89 -6.72 9.35
N GLY A 343 -13.00 -6.34 9.96
CA GLY A 343 -13.03 -5.23 10.95
C GLY A 343 -12.94 -3.83 10.32
N VAL A 344 -13.10 -3.73 9.00
CA VAL A 344 -12.97 -2.47 8.26
C VAL A 344 -14.09 -2.31 7.24
N LEU A 345 -14.90 -1.27 7.43
CA LEU A 345 -15.83 -0.78 6.41
C LEU A 345 -15.04 -0.09 5.29
N LYS A 346 -15.40 -0.36 4.04
CA LYS A 346 -14.78 0.30 2.88
C LYS A 346 -15.77 1.30 2.34
N LEU A 347 -15.32 2.53 2.21
CA LEU A 347 -16.06 3.68 1.73
C LEU A 347 -15.35 4.22 0.48
N ASP A 348 -16.05 5.02 -0.30
CA ASP A 348 -15.45 5.74 -1.42
C ASP A 348 -15.89 7.20 -1.46
N GLN A 349 -15.37 7.94 -2.43
CA GLN A 349 -15.63 9.38 -2.54
C GLN A 349 -17.05 9.75 -2.96
N ALA A 350 -17.99 8.80 -3.13
CA ALA A 350 -19.28 9.09 -3.74
C ALA A 350 -20.10 10.23 -3.07
N PRO A 351 -20.10 10.42 -1.74
CA PRO A 351 -20.77 11.56 -1.11
C PRO A 351 -19.85 12.76 -0.85
N LEU A 352 -18.58 12.71 -1.25
CA LEU A 352 -17.59 13.73 -0.94
C LEU A 352 -17.55 14.84 -1.99
N ASP A 353 -17.42 16.08 -1.53
CA ASP A 353 -17.06 17.21 -2.39
C ASP A 353 -15.54 17.23 -2.63
N ILE A 354 -15.15 16.82 -3.84
CA ILE A 354 -13.74 16.73 -4.26
C ILE A 354 -13.27 17.97 -5.05
N SER A 355 -14.06 19.04 -5.12
CA SER A 355 -13.74 20.26 -5.89
C SER A 355 -12.35 20.82 -5.57
N ILE A 356 -11.97 20.85 -4.28
CA ILE A 356 -10.65 21.35 -3.85
C ILE A 356 -9.46 20.54 -4.40
N MET A 357 -9.69 19.30 -4.86
CA MET A 357 -8.65 18.47 -5.46
C MET A 357 -8.51 18.68 -6.97
N ASN A 358 -9.46 19.37 -7.59
CA ASN A 358 -9.57 19.60 -9.02
C ASN A 358 -9.82 21.10 -9.29
N PRO A 359 -8.86 22.00 -8.96
CA PRO A 359 -9.07 23.44 -9.08
C PRO A 359 -9.29 23.92 -10.53
N ASP A 360 -8.95 23.09 -11.52
CA ASP A 360 -9.03 23.40 -12.95
C ASP A 360 -10.20 22.67 -13.68
N SER A 361 -11.15 22.07 -12.94
CA SER A 361 -12.31 21.34 -13.51
C SER A 361 -13.59 22.16 -13.57
#